data_AF-A0A1C5QR48-F1
#
_entry.id   AF-A0A1C5QR48-F1
#
_cell.length_a   1.000
_cell.length_b   1.000
_cell.length_c   1.000
_cell.angle_alpha   90.00
_cell.angle_beta   90.00
_cell.angle_gamma   90.00
#
_symmetry.space_group_name_H-M   'P 1'
#
loop_
_entity.id
_entity.type
_entity.pdbx_description
1 polymer ?
#
loop_
_entity_poly.entity_id
_entity_poly.type
_entity_poly.pdbx_seq_one_letter_code
_entity_poly.pdbx_strand_id
1 'polypeptide(L)'
;MKTFGEKLKQAMQKLHLNQIQVSGLTGKSKGSISQYLSDKQVPPEETQVDIALALGLAEDYFSDKNDKFSVLPTKEIRNKIIPRLDINEAAKMLGMNHNTVRKGLQQGVFPWGYGIRTSENRWVYFINAKRFAEIEGIAF
;
A
#
# COMPACT_ATOMS: atom_id res chain seq x y z
N MET A 1 1.11 12.93 -1.46
CA MET A 1 0.66 12.17 -2.64
C MET A 1 1.66 12.36 -3.77
N LYS A 2 2.12 11.27 -4.38
CA LYS A 2 2.88 11.35 -5.63
C LYS A 2 1.89 11.37 -6.80
N THR A 3 2.10 12.25 -7.77
CA THR A 3 1.25 12.32 -8.97
C THR A 3 1.47 11.10 -9.88
N PHE A 4 0.57 10.88 -10.86
CA PHE A 4 0.75 9.85 -11.88
C PHE A 4 2.09 10.00 -12.60
N GLY A 5 2.45 11.21 -13.03
CA GLY A 5 3.69 11.51 -13.72
C GLY A 5 4.93 11.20 -12.87
N GLU A 6 4.89 11.49 -11.57
CA GLU A 6 5.97 11.13 -10.64
C GLU A 6 6.12 9.62 -10.45
N LYS A 7 5.00 8.88 -10.32
CA LYS A 7 5.01 7.41 -10.26
C LYS A 7 5.58 6.82 -11.57
N LEU A 8 5.19 7.38 -12.73
CA LEU A 8 5.66 6.92 -14.03
C LEU A 8 7.16 7.20 -14.23
N LYS A 9 7.66 8.37 -13.81
CA LYS A 9 9.11 8.69 -13.80
C LYS A 9 9.89 7.69 -12.95
N GLN A 10 9.37 7.32 -11.78
CA GLN A 10 10.02 6.35 -10.89
C GLN A 10 10.04 4.95 -11.51
N ALA A 11 8.94 4.51 -12.12
CA ALA A 11 8.89 3.25 -12.85
C ALA A 11 9.95 3.21 -13.97
N MET A 12 10.03 4.27 -14.77
CA MET A 12 11.02 4.41 -15.84
C MET A 12 12.46 4.32 -15.32
N GLN A 13 12.77 5.01 -14.22
CA GLN A 13 14.10 4.96 -13.62
C GLN A 13 14.45 3.56 -13.10
N LYS A 14 13.52 2.90 -12.40
CA LYS A 14 13.73 1.56 -11.83
C LYS A 14 13.89 0.48 -12.89
N LEU A 15 13.13 0.58 -13.97
CA LEU A 15 13.15 -0.36 -15.08
C LEU A 15 14.20 0.01 -16.14
N HIS A 16 14.95 1.10 -15.93
CA HIS A 16 15.93 1.65 -16.87
C HIS A 16 15.35 1.89 -18.27
N LEU A 17 14.12 2.39 -18.34
CA LEU A 17 13.38 2.65 -19.57
C LEU A 17 13.41 4.13 -19.96
N ASN A 18 13.58 4.39 -21.25
CA ASN A 18 13.37 5.72 -21.83
C ASN A 18 11.92 5.89 -22.36
N GLN A 19 11.53 7.13 -22.69
CA GLN A 19 10.15 7.42 -23.14
C GLN A 19 9.74 6.66 -24.41
N ILE A 20 10.70 6.36 -25.30
CA ILE A 20 10.44 5.64 -26.55
C ILE A 20 10.11 4.17 -26.24
N GLN A 21 10.85 3.56 -25.31
CA GLN A 21 10.60 2.19 -24.86
C GLN A 21 9.25 2.08 -24.14
N VAL A 22 8.91 3.04 -23.27
CA VAL A 22 7.59 3.07 -22.62
C VAL A 22 6.47 3.22 -23.64
N SER A 23 6.65 4.10 -24.63
CA SER A 23 5.71 4.26 -25.74
C SER A 23 5.50 2.96 -26.52
N GLY A 24 6.59 2.23 -26.81
CA GLY A 24 6.53 0.92 -27.47
C GLY A 24 5.83 -0.15 -26.64
N LEU A 25 6.09 -0.22 -25.32
CA LEU A 25 5.50 -1.20 -24.42
C LEU A 25 4.00 -0.95 -24.20
N THR A 26 3.62 0.30 -24.01
CA THR A 26 2.25 0.70 -23.65
C THR A 26 1.33 0.92 -24.85
N GLY A 27 1.87 0.92 -26.07
CA GLY A 27 1.15 1.28 -27.29
C GLY A 27 0.69 2.75 -27.34
N LYS A 28 1.11 3.60 -26.38
CA LYS A 28 0.78 5.03 -26.35
C LYS A 28 1.80 5.83 -27.14
N SER A 29 1.39 6.95 -27.72
CA SER A 29 2.31 7.84 -28.44
C SER A 29 3.35 8.46 -27.49
N LYS A 30 4.56 8.76 -28.00
CA LYS A 30 5.59 9.50 -27.26
C LYS A 30 5.07 10.84 -26.72
N GLY A 31 4.20 11.51 -27.48
CA GLY A 31 3.56 12.76 -27.06
C GLY A 31 2.68 12.57 -25.83
N SER A 32 1.85 11.52 -25.82
CA SER A 32 1.01 11.15 -24.67
C SER A 32 1.86 10.83 -23.44
N ILE A 33 2.91 10.02 -23.59
CA ILE A 33 3.84 9.69 -22.49
C ILE A 33 4.49 10.97 -21.94
N SER A 34 4.92 11.90 -22.80
CA SER A 34 5.50 13.17 -22.36
C SER A 34 4.49 14.07 -21.62
N GLN A 35 3.22 14.06 -22.02
CA GLN A 35 2.16 14.80 -21.34
C GLN A 35 1.85 14.19 -19.97
N TYR A 36 1.89 12.86 -19.87
CA TYR A 36 1.70 12.14 -18.62
C TYR A 36 2.85 12.41 -17.64
N LEU A 37 4.09 12.39 -18.11
CA LEU A 37 5.28 12.67 -17.28
C LEU A 37 5.33 14.11 -16.75
N SER A 38 4.69 15.04 -17.44
CA SER A 38 4.59 16.44 -17.01
C SER A 38 3.32 16.73 -16.21
N ASP A 39 2.50 15.70 -15.91
CA ASP A 39 1.19 15.82 -15.27
C ASP A 39 0.23 16.80 -15.98
N LYS A 40 0.51 17.14 -17.24
CA LYS A 40 -0.36 17.98 -18.08
C LYS A 40 -1.66 17.26 -18.42
N GLN A 41 -1.60 15.93 -18.49
CA GLN A 41 -2.75 15.06 -18.68
C GLN A 41 -2.57 13.82 -17.81
N VAL A 42 -3.62 13.41 -17.12
CA VAL A 42 -3.66 12.14 -16.38
C VAL A 42 -4.55 11.18 -17.19
N PRO A 43 -4.07 9.96 -17.52
CA PRO A 43 -4.89 9.00 -18.24
C PRO A 43 -6.04 8.45 -17.36
N PRO A 44 -7.15 7.99 -17.95
CA PRO A 44 -8.23 7.30 -17.21
C PRO A 44 -7.74 6.05 -16.47
N GLU A 45 -8.43 5.64 -15.40
CA GLU A 45 -8.01 4.51 -14.55
C GLU A 45 -7.74 3.22 -15.34
N GLU A 46 -8.62 2.86 -16.28
CA GLU A 46 -8.43 1.68 -17.16
C GLU A 46 -7.10 1.76 -17.92
N THR A 47 -6.79 2.92 -18.49
CA THR A 47 -5.50 3.14 -19.18
C THR A 47 -4.32 3.14 -18.22
N GLN A 48 -4.50 3.54 -16.96
CA GLN A 48 -3.43 3.45 -15.96
C GLN A 48 -3.10 1.99 -15.64
N VAL A 49 -4.11 1.12 -15.55
CA VAL A 49 -3.95 -0.33 -15.37
C VAL A 49 -3.22 -0.94 -16.57
N ASP A 50 -3.65 -0.63 -17.79
CA ASP A 50 -3.00 -1.10 -19.02
C ASP A 50 -1.51 -0.72 -19.06
N ILE A 51 -1.19 0.53 -18.69
CA ILE A 51 0.18 1.02 -18.63
C ILE A 51 0.98 0.27 -17.56
N ALA A 52 0.39 -0.02 -16.40
CA ALA A 52 1.07 -0.79 -15.36
C ALA A 52 1.41 -2.20 -15.84
N LEU A 53 0.43 -2.91 -16.41
CA LEU A 53 0.60 -4.27 -16.91
C LEU A 53 1.63 -4.33 -18.04
N ALA A 54 1.59 -3.38 -18.98
CA ALA A 54 2.56 -3.26 -20.08
C ALA A 54 4.00 -3.04 -19.60
N LEU A 55 4.18 -2.40 -18.43
CA LEU A 55 5.48 -2.18 -17.80
C LEU A 55 5.89 -3.32 -16.86
N GLY A 56 5.07 -4.37 -16.73
CA GLY A 56 5.30 -5.49 -15.80
C GLY A 56 5.13 -5.10 -14.33
N LEU A 57 4.31 -4.09 -14.05
CA LEU A 57 3.98 -3.62 -12.70
C LEU A 57 2.60 -4.17 -12.28
N ALA A 58 2.30 -4.10 -10.99
CA ALA A 58 0.99 -4.47 -10.46
C ALA A 58 -0.10 -3.54 -11.03
N GLU A 59 -1.30 -4.07 -11.29
CA GLU A 59 -2.43 -3.34 -11.86
C GLU A 59 -2.82 -2.07 -11.06
N ASP A 60 -2.59 -2.09 -9.75
CA ASP A 60 -2.90 -1.01 -8.81
C ASP A 60 -1.73 -0.02 -8.61
N TYR A 61 -0.63 -0.16 -9.35
CA TYR A 61 0.60 0.62 -9.17
C TYR A 61 0.36 2.14 -9.26
N PHE A 62 -0.46 2.56 -10.22
CA PHE A 62 -0.78 3.98 -10.44
C PHE A 62 -1.99 4.47 -9.65
N SER A 63 -2.85 3.55 -9.21
CA SER A 63 -4.05 3.86 -8.43
C SER A 63 -3.69 4.65 -7.18
N ASP A 64 -4.44 5.72 -6.90
CA ASP A 64 -4.37 6.45 -5.62
C ASP A 64 -5.00 5.65 -4.47
N LYS A 65 -5.56 4.47 -4.77
CA LYS A 65 -5.93 3.46 -3.77
C LYS A 65 -4.72 2.96 -2.97
N ASN A 66 -3.50 3.19 -3.46
CA ASN A 66 -2.25 2.98 -2.72
C ASN A 66 -1.95 4.05 -1.65
N ASP A 67 -2.82 5.04 -1.42
CA ASP A 67 -2.80 5.91 -0.23
C ASP A 67 -3.91 5.56 0.79
N LYS A 68 -4.58 4.41 0.62
CA LYS A 68 -5.38 3.75 1.68
C LYS A 68 -4.76 2.44 2.19
N PHE A 69 -3.54 2.15 1.77
CA PHE A 69 -2.69 1.09 2.31
C PHE A 69 -1.32 1.66 2.68
N SER A 70 -1.32 2.65 3.58
CA SER A 70 -0.11 3.13 4.23
C SER A 70 -0.15 2.86 5.74
N VAL A 71 -0.41 1.61 6.15
CA VAL A 71 0.03 1.15 7.47
C VAL A 71 0.67 -0.22 7.40
N LEU A 72 1.58 -0.43 6.44
CA LEU A 72 2.72 -1.30 6.67
C LEU A 72 3.92 -0.74 5.89
N PRO A 73 4.98 -0.23 6.54
CA PRO A 73 6.17 0.19 5.83
C PRO A 73 6.84 -1.05 5.25
N THR A 74 6.63 -1.32 3.95
CA THR A 74 7.33 -2.35 3.18
C THR A 74 8.86 -2.13 3.14
N LYS A 75 9.35 -1.02 3.70
CA LYS A 75 10.79 -0.78 3.97
C LYS A 75 11.34 -1.59 5.15
N GLU A 76 10.50 -2.09 6.06
CA GLU A 76 10.97 -2.67 7.32
C GLU A 76 11.38 -4.14 7.25
N ILE A 77 10.99 -4.86 6.19
CA ILE A 77 11.41 -6.26 5.98
C ILE A 77 12.94 -6.34 5.76
N ARG A 78 13.61 -5.24 5.38
CA ARG A 78 15.08 -5.16 5.29
C ARG A 78 15.79 -4.90 6.63
N ASN A 79 15.07 -4.53 7.70
CA ASN A 79 15.67 -4.04 8.96
C ASN A 79 15.32 -4.83 10.22
N LYS A 80 14.80 -6.07 10.12
CA LYS A 80 14.38 -6.91 11.28
C LYS A 80 13.26 -6.27 12.14
N ILE A 81 12.48 -5.34 11.61
CA ILE A 81 11.37 -4.72 12.36
C ILE A 81 10.10 -5.55 12.12
N ILE A 82 9.34 -5.80 13.19
CA ILE A 82 8.12 -6.60 13.13
C ILE A 82 7.03 -5.79 12.41
N PRO A 83 6.45 -6.31 11.31
CA PRO A 83 5.42 -5.60 10.56
C PRO A 83 4.18 -5.38 11.43
N ARG A 84 3.70 -4.13 11.48
CA ARG A 84 2.63 -3.69 12.38
C ARG A 84 1.33 -3.37 11.62
N LEU A 85 0.22 -4.02 11.96
CA LEU A 85 -1.09 -3.76 11.34
C LEU A 85 -1.86 -2.64 12.08
N ASP A 86 -2.64 -1.83 11.36
CA ASP A 86 -3.51 -0.84 11.99
C ASP A 86 -4.74 -1.48 12.64
N ILE A 87 -5.22 -0.86 13.73
CA ILE A 87 -6.40 -1.36 14.45
C ILE A 87 -7.66 -1.30 13.57
N ASN A 88 -7.82 -0.25 12.77
CA ASN A 88 -9.00 -0.11 11.92
C ASN A 88 -8.98 -1.12 10.77
N GLU A 89 -7.80 -1.42 10.24
CA GLU A 89 -7.60 -2.47 9.24
C GLU A 89 -7.92 -3.86 9.81
N ALA A 90 -7.35 -4.18 10.98
CA ALA A 90 -7.66 -5.42 11.69
C ALA A 90 -9.17 -5.52 12.00
N ALA A 91 -9.79 -4.45 12.49
CA ALA A 91 -11.22 -4.40 12.77
C ALA A 91 -12.07 -4.65 11.52
N LYS A 92 -11.69 -4.05 10.39
CA LYS A 92 -12.37 -4.27 9.11
C LYS A 92 -12.25 -5.72 8.64
N MET A 93 -11.05 -6.32 8.75
CA MET A 93 -10.81 -7.72 8.39
C MET A 93 -11.59 -8.70 9.27
N LEU A 94 -11.69 -8.41 10.57
CA LEU A 94 -12.45 -9.20 11.52
C LEU A 94 -13.97 -8.96 11.46
N GLY A 95 -14.44 -7.97 10.70
CA GLY A 95 -15.84 -7.54 10.72
C GLY A 95 -16.29 -6.98 12.07
N MET A 96 -15.36 -6.46 12.88
CA MET A 96 -15.61 -5.97 14.24
C MET A 96 -15.53 -4.44 14.32
N ASN A 97 -16.14 -3.88 15.37
CA ASN A 97 -15.91 -2.48 15.72
C ASN A 97 -14.47 -2.29 16.24
N HIS A 98 -13.79 -1.23 15.82
CA HIS A 98 -12.43 -0.90 16.27
C HIS A 98 -12.31 -0.79 17.80
N ASN A 99 -13.37 -0.37 18.50
CA ASN A 99 -13.38 -0.29 19.97
C ASN A 99 -13.39 -1.67 20.62
N THR A 100 -14.03 -2.66 19.98
CA THR A 100 -13.99 -4.06 20.40
C THR A 100 -12.58 -4.61 20.24
N VAL A 101 -11.92 -4.33 19.12
CA VAL A 101 -10.53 -4.75 18.89
C VAL A 101 -9.60 -4.12 19.93
N ARG A 102 -9.74 -2.81 20.22
CA ARG A 102 -8.96 -2.14 21.27
C ARG A 102 -9.14 -2.80 22.63
N LYS A 103 -10.38 -3.07 23.04
CA LYS A 103 -10.66 -3.76 24.31
C LYS A 103 -10.05 -5.15 24.34
N GLY A 104 -10.17 -5.92 23.26
CA GLY A 104 -9.57 -7.24 23.19
C GLY A 104 -8.05 -7.21 23.29
N LEU A 105 -7.39 -6.21 22.67
CA LEU A 105 -5.95 -6.00 22.81
C LEU A 105 -5.54 -5.63 24.25
N GLN A 106 -6.35 -4.83 24.95
CA GLN A 106 -6.12 -4.51 26.37
C GLN A 106 -6.32 -5.73 27.28
N GLN A 107 -7.28 -6.58 26.94
CA GLN A 107 -7.59 -7.81 27.66
C GLN A 107 -6.62 -8.96 27.34
N GLY A 108 -5.82 -8.83 26.27
CA GLY A 108 -4.87 -9.85 25.83
C GLY A 108 -5.53 -11.08 25.18
N VAL A 109 -6.77 -10.96 24.69
CA VAL A 109 -7.48 -12.09 24.06
C VAL A 109 -6.96 -12.43 22.65
N PHE A 110 -6.32 -11.46 21.97
CA PHE A 110 -5.81 -11.67 20.63
C PHE A 110 -4.35 -12.14 20.68
N PRO A 111 -4.03 -13.31 20.09
CA PRO A 111 -2.68 -13.88 20.14
C PRO A 111 -1.64 -13.12 19.29
N TRP A 112 -2.10 -12.22 18.42
CA TRP A 112 -1.29 -11.48 17.47
C TRP A 112 -1.03 -10.02 17.87
N GLY A 113 -1.55 -9.54 19.01
CA GLY A 113 -1.38 -8.14 19.41
C GLY A 113 -1.70 -7.87 20.88
N TYR A 114 -1.36 -6.67 21.34
CA TYR A 114 -1.58 -6.24 22.72
C TYR A 114 -1.74 -4.73 22.85
N GLY A 115 -2.44 -4.33 23.91
CA GLY A 115 -2.53 -2.95 24.37
C GLY A 115 -1.51 -2.67 25.47
N ILE A 116 -0.75 -1.59 25.33
CA ILE A 116 0.22 -1.09 26.30
C ILE A 116 -0.37 0.16 26.95
N ARG A 117 -0.54 0.12 28.27
CA ARG A 117 -0.96 1.30 29.03
C ARG A 117 0.24 2.22 29.24
N THR A 118 0.26 3.37 28.55
CA THR A 118 1.37 4.34 28.63
C THR A 118 1.14 5.41 29.69
N SER A 119 -0.11 5.70 30.03
CA SER A 119 -0.49 6.56 31.15
C SER A 119 -1.89 6.19 31.64
N GLU A 120 -2.40 6.90 32.65
CA GLU A 120 -3.67 6.58 33.30
C GLU A 120 -4.83 6.41 32.29
N ASN A 121 -4.92 7.30 31.29
CA ASN A 121 -5.96 7.30 30.25
C ASN A 121 -5.44 7.12 28.82
N ARG A 122 -4.17 6.71 28.64
CA ARG A 122 -3.57 6.55 27.31
C ARG A 122 -3.10 5.13 27.08
N TRP A 123 -3.49 4.59 25.93
CA TRP A 123 -3.09 3.28 25.45
C TRP A 123 -2.41 3.39 24.10
N VAL A 124 -1.39 2.57 23.91
CA VAL A 124 -0.73 2.32 22.62
C VAL A 124 -0.99 0.87 22.25
N TYR A 125 -1.32 0.61 20.99
CA TYR A 125 -1.71 -0.73 20.53
C TYR A 125 -0.70 -1.26 19.53
N PHE A 126 -0.29 -2.50 19.70
CA PHE A 126 0.59 -3.21 18.79
C PHE A 126 -0.14 -4.41 18.20
N ILE A 127 -0.07 -4.58 16.88
CA ILE A 127 -0.61 -5.73 16.17
C ILE A 127 0.48 -6.25 15.24
N ASN A 128 0.87 -7.51 15.37
CA ASN A 128 1.80 -8.16 14.47
C ASN A 128 1.04 -8.63 13.21
N ALA A 129 1.28 -7.96 12.09
CA ALA A 129 0.60 -8.27 10.83
C ALA A 129 0.85 -9.72 10.36
N LYS A 130 2.07 -10.23 10.54
CA LYS A 130 2.43 -11.60 10.14
C LYS A 130 1.62 -12.63 10.95
N ARG A 131 1.58 -12.48 12.27
CA ARG A 131 0.82 -13.38 13.15
C ARG A 131 -0.68 -13.28 12.91
N PHE A 132 -1.18 -12.08 12.62
CA PHE A 132 -2.58 -11.87 12.26
C PHE A 132 -2.95 -12.68 11.01
N ALA A 133 -2.16 -12.58 9.94
CA ALA A 133 -2.34 -13.36 8.71
C ALA A 133 -2.35 -14.87 8.95
N GLU A 134 -1.32 -15.35 9.67
CA GLU A 134 -1.11 -16.77 9.94
C GLU A 134 -2.28 -17.39 10.71
N ILE A 135 -2.83 -16.67 11.69
CA ILE A 135 -3.86 -17.21 12.59
C ILE A 135 -5.26 -17.07 12.00
N GLU A 136 -5.58 -15.92 11.42
CA GLU A 136 -6.92 -15.67 10.85
C GLU A 136 -7.08 -16.30 9.45
N GLY A 137 -6.03 -16.89 8.89
CA GLY A 137 -6.05 -17.52 7.56
C GLY A 137 -6.19 -16.50 6.42
N ILE A 138 -5.81 -15.25 6.68
CA ILE A 138 -5.89 -14.15 5.71
C ILE A 138 -4.54 -14.06 5.02
N ALA A 139 -4.50 -14.39 3.72
CA ALA A 139 -3.31 -14.17 2.90
C ALA A 139 -3.17 -12.68 2.58
N PHE A 140 -1.97 -12.13 2.81
CA PHE A 140 -1.56 -10.78 2.41
C PHE A 140 -0.73 -10.83 1.13
#